data_AF-A0A2N3WR76-F1
#
_entry.id   AF-A0A2N3WR76-F1
#
_cell.length_a   1.000
_cell.length_b   1.000
_cell.length_c   1.000
_cell.angle_alpha   90.00
_cell.angle_beta   90.00
_cell.angle_gamma   90.00
#
_symmetry.space_group_name_H-M   'P 1'
#
loop_
_entity.id
_entity.type
_entity.pdbx_description
1 polymer ?
#
loop_
_entity_poly.entity_id
_entity_poly.type
_entity_poly.pdbx_seq_one_letter_code
_entity_poly.pdbx_strand_id
1 'polypeptide(L)'
;MTVAAQILVFAGVFVILASSAGLVRAKDLLTRLHLLSPATTLGAPLIGVGLVLVNGVQLGSGAILATVVLLAVTGPILQSATARLEARHRGEADEDLPS
;
A
#
# COMPACT_ATOMS: atom_id res chain seq x y z
N MET A 1 -1.41 -24.21 12.28
CA MET A 1 -1.76 -22.85 11.80
C MET A 1 -2.88 -22.33 12.67
N THR A 2 -2.75 -21.14 13.27
CA THR A 2 -3.81 -20.58 14.13
C THR A 2 -4.90 -19.97 13.26
N VAL A 3 -6.17 -20.15 13.64
CA VAL A 3 -7.33 -19.60 12.90
C VAL A 3 -7.23 -18.08 12.75
N ALA A 4 -6.74 -17.40 13.79
CA ALA A 4 -6.49 -15.96 13.76
C ALA A 4 -5.53 -15.53 12.64
N ALA A 5 -4.43 -16.27 12.43
CA ALA A 5 -3.49 -15.95 11.38
C ALA A 5 -4.08 -16.18 9.98
N GLN A 6 -4.90 -17.22 9.80
CA GLN A 6 -5.60 -17.46 8.54
C GLN A 6 -6.53 -16.30 8.21
N ILE A 7 -7.36 -15.87 9.17
CA ILE A 7 -8.27 -14.73 8.99
C ILE A 7 -7.48 -13.48 8.58
N LEU A 8 -6.36 -13.20 9.26
CA LEU A 8 -5.57 -12.00 9.00
C LEU A 8 -4.93 -12.02 7.61
N VAL A 9 -4.36 -13.16 7.19
CA VAL A 9 -3.77 -13.33 5.86
C VAL A 9 -4.85 -13.24 4.78
N PHE A 10 -5.97 -13.95 4.92
CA PHE A 10 -7.05 -13.91 3.92
C PHE A 10 -7.68 -12.52 3.81
N ALA A 11 -7.89 -11.82 4.92
CA ALA A 11 -8.37 -10.45 4.91
C ALA A 11 -7.37 -9.52 4.21
N GLY A 12 -6.07 -9.64 4.49
CA GLY A 12 -5.04 -8.85 3.81
C GLY A 12 -4.96 -9.14 2.31
N VAL A 13 -5.05 -10.41 1.90
CA VAL A 13 -5.11 -10.81 0.48
C VAL A 13 -6.35 -10.24 -0.18
N PHE A 14 -7.52 -10.31 0.46
CA PHE A 14 -8.75 -9.73 -0.06
C PHE A 14 -8.62 -8.22 -0.29
N VAL A 15 -8.02 -7.48 0.65
CA VAL A 15 -7.75 -6.03 0.50
C VAL A 15 -6.86 -5.77 -0.72
N ILE A 16 -5.77 -6.53 -0.89
CA ILE A 16 -4.87 -6.36 -2.05
C ILE A 16 -5.60 -6.65 -3.36
N LEU A 17 -6.40 -7.71 -3.43
CA LEU A 17 -7.17 -8.06 -4.61
C LEU A 17 -8.23 -7.00 -4.95
N ALA A 18 -8.95 -6.50 -3.94
CA ALA A 18 -9.92 -5.43 -4.10
C ALA A 18 -9.26 -4.12 -4.58
N SER A 19 -8.13 -3.73 -3.99
CA SER A 19 -7.32 -2.59 -4.43
C SER A 19 -6.82 -2.76 -5.85
N SER A 20 -6.32 -3.95 -6.22
CA SER A 20 -5.86 -4.24 -7.58
C SER A 20 -7.00 -4.15 -8.60
N ALA A 21 -8.17 -4.72 -8.28
CA ALA A 21 -9.35 -4.64 -9.13
C ALA A 21 -9.84 -3.19 -9.30
N GLY A 22 -9.81 -2.38 -8.23
CA GLY A 22 -10.12 -0.96 -8.27
C GLY A 22 -9.13 -0.17 -9.12
N LEU A 23 -7.83 -0.43 -8.94
CA LEU A 23 -6.75 0.20 -9.70
C LEU A 23 -6.91 -0.01 -11.21
N VAL A 24 -7.22 -1.24 -11.64
CA VAL A 24 -7.41 -1.58 -13.07
C VAL A 24 -8.62 -0.85 -13.67
N ARG A 25 -9.68 -0.63 -12.88
CA ARG A 25 -10.91 0.06 -13.32
C ARG A 25 -10.81 1.58 -13.33
N ALA A 26 -9.89 2.16 -12.55
CA ALA A 26 -9.77 3.60 -12.46
C ALA A 26 -9.22 4.21 -13.76
N LYS A 27 -9.87 5.30 -14.22
CA LYS A 27 -9.49 6.02 -15.44
C LYS A 27 -8.40 7.06 -15.19
N ASP A 28 -8.42 7.68 -14.01
CA ASP A 28 -7.53 8.76 -13.63
C ASP A 28 -6.39 8.28 -12.71
N LEU A 29 -5.19 8.86 -12.86
CA LEU A 29 -4.00 8.46 -12.10
C LEU A 29 -4.15 8.75 -10.60
N LEU A 30 -4.74 9.87 -10.21
CA LEU A 30 -4.90 10.20 -8.80
C LEU A 30 -5.87 9.22 -8.13
N THR A 31 -6.94 8.85 -8.84
CA THR A 31 -7.88 7.80 -8.41
C THR A 31 -7.18 6.43 -8.30
N ARG A 32 -6.31 6.10 -9.26
CA ARG A 32 -5.47 4.88 -9.22
C ARG A 32 -4.59 4.84 -7.98
N LEU A 33 -3.88 5.95 -7.69
CA LEU A 33 -3.02 6.06 -6.51
C LEU A 33 -3.83 5.93 -5.22
N HIS A 34 -5.00 6.55 -5.13
CA HIS A 34 -5.88 6.42 -3.98
C HIS A 34 -6.31 4.96 -3.74
N LEU A 35 -6.74 4.26 -4.79
CA LEU A 35 -7.18 2.85 -4.70
C LEU A 35 -6.04 1.87 -4.42
N LEU A 36 -4.79 2.25 -4.72
CA LEU A 36 -3.60 1.49 -4.39
C LEU A 36 -3.20 1.64 -2.91
N SER A 37 -3.56 2.75 -2.26
CA SER A 37 -3.18 3.06 -0.87
C SER A 37 -3.53 1.96 0.15
N PRO A 38 -4.75 1.36 0.13
CA PRO A 38 -5.11 0.31 1.07
C PRO A 38 -4.25 -0.95 0.93
N ALA A 39 -3.71 -1.24 -0.25
CA ALA A 39 -2.87 -2.42 -0.46
C ALA A 39 -1.58 -2.35 0.36
N THR A 40 -0.94 -1.17 0.41
CA THR A 40 0.34 -0.98 1.12
C THR A 40 0.15 -0.65 2.61
N THR A 41 -0.94 0.02 2.97
CA THR A 41 -1.20 0.49 4.35
C THR A 41 -2.02 -0.46 5.21
N LEU A 42 -2.82 -1.35 4.60
CA LEU A 42 -3.65 -2.32 5.31
C LEU A 42 -3.36 -3.75 4.85
N GLY A 43 -3.34 -4.00 3.54
CA GLY A 43 -3.13 -5.34 2.98
C GLY A 43 -1.83 -5.99 3.44
N ALA A 44 -0.69 -5.34 3.16
CA ALA A 44 0.62 -5.85 3.54
C ALA A 44 0.82 -5.99 5.06
N PRO A 45 0.43 -5.03 5.92
CA PRO A 45 0.47 -5.23 7.37
C PRO A 45 -0.36 -6.40 7.88
N LEU A 46 -1.59 -6.60 7.39
CA LEU A 46 -2.43 -7.73 7.79
C LEU A 46 -1.74 -9.07 7.46
N ILE A 47 -1.21 -9.20 6.24
CA ILE A 47 -0.46 -10.40 5.82
C ILE A 47 0.78 -10.59 6.68
N GLY A 48 1.55 -9.51 6.91
CA GLY A 48 2.79 -9.57 7.68
C GLY A 48 2.57 -10.02 9.12
N VAL A 49 1.60 -9.41 9.83
CA VAL A 49 1.25 -9.83 11.20
C VAL A 49 0.77 -11.29 11.21
N GLY A 50 0.00 -11.71 10.21
CA GLY A 50 -0.46 -13.09 10.08
C GLY A 50 0.70 -14.07 9.92
N LEU A 51 1.70 -13.74 9.09
CA LEU A 51 2.91 -14.54 8.95
C LEU A 51 3.75 -14.59 10.22
N VAL A 52 3.90 -13.48 10.94
CA VAL A 52 4.62 -13.45 12.22
C VAL A 52 3.92 -14.34 13.25
N LEU A 53 2.59 -14.38 13.28
CA LEU A 53 1.82 -15.28 14.16
C LEU A 53 2.01 -16.77 13.81
N VAL A 54 2.20 -17.10 12.53
CA VAL A 54 2.44 -18.50 12.09
C VAL A 54 3.87 -18.94 12.37
N ASN A 55 4.84 -18.08 12.09
CA ASN A 55 6.26 -18.42 12.23
C ASN A 55 6.77 -18.20 13.66
N GLY A 56 6.12 -17.37 14.48
CA GLY A 56 6.65 -16.92 15.77
C GLY A 56 7.74 -15.86 15.61
N VAL A 57 8.35 -15.43 16.72
CA VAL A 57 9.38 -14.39 16.71
C VAL A 57 10.73 -15.01 16.33
N GLN A 58 11.12 -14.81 15.06
CA GLN A 58 12.38 -15.29 14.50
C GLN A 58 13.04 -14.18 13.66
N LEU A 59 14.29 -14.39 13.21
CA LEU A 59 14.97 -13.48 12.29
C LEU A 59 14.14 -13.21 11.02
N GLY A 60 13.48 -14.23 10.48
CA GLY A 60 12.58 -14.10 9.33
C GLY A 60 11.38 -13.18 9.59
N SER A 61 10.78 -13.25 10.78
CA SER A 61 9.68 -12.37 11.19
C SER A 61 10.13 -10.91 11.34
N GLY A 62 11.38 -10.68 11.73
CA GLY A 62 11.99 -9.35 11.72
C GLY A 62 12.08 -8.77 10.32
N ALA A 63 12.51 -9.56 9.33
CA ALA A 63 12.55 -9.12 7.93
C ALA A 63 11.15 -8.83 7.36
N ILE A 64 10.14 -9.63 7.74
CA ILE A 64 8.74 -9.40 7.35
C ILE A 64 8.25 -8.06 7.91
N LEU A 65 8.45 -7.82 9.22
CA LEU A 65 8.06 -6.56 9.86
C LEU A 65 8.79 -5.36 9.23
N ALA A 66 10.10 -5.48 8.98
CA ALA A 66 10.86 -4.44 8.30
C ALA A 66 10.29 -4.15 6.90
N THR A 67 9.94 -5.18 6.13
CA THR A 67 9.33 -5.03 4.80
C THR A 67 7.98 -4.32 4.88
N VAL A 68 7.13 -4.70 5.85
CA VAL A 68 5.82 -4.06 6.07
C VAL A 68 5.97 -2.59 6.42
N VAL A 69 6.89 -2.25 7.34
CA VAL A 69 7.14 -0.87 7.75
C VAL A 69 7.67 -0.06 6.58
N LEU A 70 8.66 -0.58 5.86
CA LEU A 70 9.20 0.08 4.68
C LEU A 70 8.09 0.34 3.67
N LEU A 71 7.29 -0.67 3.34
CA LEU A 71 6.20 -0.54 2.37
C LEU A 71 5.14 0.48 2.81
N ALA A 72 4.78 0.49 4.10
CA ALA A 72 3.81 1.43 4.66
C ALA A 72 4.30 2.89 4.62
N VAL A 73 5.61 3.12 4.73
CA VAL A 73 6.22 4.46 4.65
C VAL A 73 6.50 4.88 3.21
N THR A 74 7.08 3.98 2.40
CA THR A 74 7.45 4.28 1.01
C THR A 74 6.21 4.42 0.13
N GLY A 75 5.11 3.73 0.44
CA GLY A 75 3.85 3.82 -0.30
C GLY A 75 3.35 5.27 -0.43
N PRO A 76 3.04 5.96 0.69
CA PRO A 76 2.62 7.36 0.68
C PRO A 76 3.64 8.31 0.03
N ILE A 77 4.94 8.07 0.23
CA ILE A 77 6.01 8.88 -0.37
C ILE A 77 5.95 8.77 -1.90
N LEU A 78 5.90 7.54 -2.43
CA LEU A 78 5.80 7.28 -3.87
C LEU A 78 4.50 7.85 -4.43
N GLN A 79 3.37 7.65 -3.76
CA GLN A 79 2.08 8.22 -4.18
C GLN A 79 2.13 9.75 -4.25
N SER A 80 2.72 10.42 -3.25
CA SER A 80 2.88 11.87 -3.26
C SER A 80 3.80 12.37 -4.39
N ALA A 81 4.89 11.65 -4.66
CA ALA A 81 5.84 11.98 -5.70
C ALA A 81 5.22 11.82 -7.09
N THR A 82 4.50 10.71 -7.31
CA THR A 82 3.76 10.47 -8.54
C THR A 82 2.64 11.50 -8.75
N ALA A 83 1.91 11.87 -7.70
CA ALA A 83 0.86 12.89 -7.78
C ALA A 83 1.43 14.27 -8.17
N ARG A 84 2.58 14.68 -7.60
CA ARG A 84 3.24 15.94 -8.00
C ARG A 84 3.73 15.91 -9.45
N LEU A 85 4.22 14.77 -9.91
CA LEU A 85 4.64 14.60 -11.30
C LEU A 85 3.45 14.72 -12.26
N GLU A 86 2.31 14.14 -11.93
CA GLU A 86 1.07 14.27 -12.71
C GLU A 86 0.57 15.71 -12.76
N ALA A 87 0.57 16.43 -11.62
CA ALA A 87 0.20 17.85 -11.58
C ALA A 87 1.11 18.72 -12.48
N ARG A 88 2.41 18.42 -12.52
CA ARG A 88 3.35 19.07 -13.45
C ARG A 88 3.04 18.73 -14.91
N HIS A 89 2.70 17.47 -15.20
CA HIS A 89 2.30 17.05 -16.55
C HIS A 89 1.00 17.71 -17.04
N ARG A 90 0.06 18.01 -16.14
CA ARG A 90 -1.19 18.70 -16.46
C ARG A 90 -1.05 20.22 -16.63
N GLY A 91 0.13 20.78 -16.36
CA GLY A 91 0.37 22.23 -16.39
C GLY A 91 -0.20 22.98 -15.18
N GLU A 92 -0.86 22.28 -14.26
CA GLU A 92 -1.49 22.87 -13.06
C GLU A 92 -0.47 23.39 -12.03
N ALA A 93 0.80 23.00 -12.15
CA ALA A 93 1.83 23.33 -11.18
C ALA A 93 2.56 24.68 -11.43
N ASP A 94 2.22 25.39 -12.51
CA ASP A 94 2.81 26.70 -12.86
C ASP A 94 1.86 27.89 -12.57
N GLU A 95 0.55 27.65 -12.34
CA GLU A 95 -0.45 28.71 -12.17
C GLU A 95 -0.53 29.30 -10.74
N ASP A 96 0.01 28.62 -9.72
CA ASP A 96 -0.10 29.01 -8.30
C ASP A 96 1.21 29.53 -7.68
N LEU A 97 2.23 29.84 -8.50
CA LEU A 97 3.46 30.49 -8.02
C LEU A 97 3.30 32.02 -8.10
N PRO A 98 3.15 32.76 -6.97
CA PRO A 98 3.18 34.21 -7.00
C PRO A 98 4.53 34.69 -7.53
N SER A 99 4.48 35.52 -8.58
CA SER A 99 5.61 36.24 -9.20
C SER A 99 6.31 37.19 -8.25
#